data_AF-H0HZZ8-F1
#
_entry.id   AF-H0HZZ8-F1
#
_cell.length_a   1.000
_cell.length_b   1.000
_cell.length_c   1.000
_cell.angle_alpha   90.00
_cell.angle_beta   90.00
_cell.angle_gamma   90.00
#
_symmetry.space_group_name_H-M   'P 1'
#
loop_
_entity.id
_entity.type
_entity.pdbx_description
1 polymer ?
#
loop_
_entity_poly.entity_id
_entity_poly.type
_entity_poly.pdbx_seq_one_letter_code
_entity_poly.pdbx_strand_id
1 'polypeptide(L)'
;MKVLIDENLPPALAKALHALFNGDHEVVHLRARFGPGVSDREWIEELSAEGLWIVISGDRRITRNRVEYAAFRKSRLVGFFLSKGLYKAPLIKQMERILALWGAIEAQSGLVAGGAMFLLPMKSTKLEQLK
;
A
#
# COMPACT_ATOMS: atom_id res chain seq x y z
N MET A 1 6.41 4.38 10.00
CA MET A 1 5.26 4.79 9.15
C MET A 1 4.02 3.96 9.47
N LYS A 2 2.84 4.40 9.05
CA LYS A 2 1.61 3.61 9.14
C LYS A 2 1.28 2.97 7.80
N VAL A 3 0.99 1.67 7.79
CA VAL A 3 0.88 0.86 6.57
C VAL A 3 -0.44 0.11 6.57
N LEU A 4 -1.27 0.41 5.57
CA LEU A 4 -2.46 -0.38 5.26
C LEU A 4 -2.11 -1.43 4.20
N ILE A 5 -2.34 -2.69 4.51
CA ILE A 5 -2.37 -3.77 3.51
C ILE A 5 -3.80 -3.91 3.01
N ASP A 6 -3.98 -3.69 1.71
CA ASP A 6 -5.29 -3.72 1.05
C ASP A 6 -5.97 -5.10 1.13
N GLU A 7 -7.29 -5.12 0.98
CA GLU A 7 -8.15 -6.31 1.07
C GLU A 7 -7.76 -7.39 0.05
N ASN A 8 -7.29 -6.97 -1.12
CA ASN A 8 -6.91 -7.87 -2.20
C ASN A 8 -5.60 -8.63 -1.92
N LEU A 9 -4.90 -8.30 -0.84
CA LEU A 9 -3.72 -8.99 -0.36
C LEU A 9 -4.04 -9.81 0.90
N PRO A 10 -3.40 -10.98 1.12
CA PRO A 10 -3.71 -11.83 2.26
C PRO A 10 -3.43 -11.15 3.62
N PRO A 11 -4.31 -11.31 4.63
CA PRO A 11 -4.09 -10.78 5.99
C PRO A 11 -2.78 -11.25 6.64
N ALA A 12 -2.26 -12.41 6.22
CA ALA A 12 -0.98 -12.94 6.68
C ALA A 12 0.20 -12.00 6.37
N LEU A 13 0.17 -11.24 5.26
CA LEU A 13 1.19 -10.24 4.95
C LEU A 13 1.24 -9.16 6.03
N ALA A 14 0.08 -8.59 6.36
CA ALA A 14 -0.03 -7.53 7.37
C ALA A 14 0.46 -8.03 8.73
N LYS A 15 0.00 -9.21 9.16
CA LYS A 15 0.40 -9.80 10.45
C LYS A 15 1.90 -10.05 10.54
N ALA A 16 2.50 -10.60 9.49
CA ALA A 16 3.93 -10.88 9.47
C ALA A 16 4.78 -9.60 9.43
N LEU A 17 4.40 -8.61 8.61
CA LEU A 17 5.08 -7.31 8.57
C LEU A 17 4.94 -6.56 9.90
N HIS A 18 3.75 -6.59 10.51
CA HIS A 18 3.53 -5.98 11.82
C HIS A 18 4.42 -6.60 12.89
N ALA A 19 4.49 -7.94 12.94
CA ALA A 19 5.37 -8.63 13.87
C ALA A 19 6.86 -8.32 13.62
N LEU A 20 7.27 -8.23 12.35
CA LEU A 20 8.65 -7.93 11.97
C LEU A 20 9.08 -6.51 12.35
N PHE A 21 8.20 -5.53 12.17
CA PHE A 21 8.49 -4.10 12.40
C PHE A 21 7.85 -3.55 13.69
N ASN A 22 7.54 -4.43 14.64
CA ASN A 22 6.90 -4.05 15.88
C ASN A 22 7.75 -3.02 16.65
N GLY A 23 7.14 -1.89 17.01
CA GLY A 23 7.81 -0.76 17.67
C GLY A 23 8.26 0.34 16.70
N ASP A 24 8.52 0.02 15.44
CA ASP A 24 8.97 0.98 14.43
C ASP A 24 7.83 1.40 13.47
N HIS A 25 6.97 0.45 13.10
CA HIS A 25 5.90 0.67 12.12
C HIS A 25 4.58 0.07 12.58
N GLU A 26 3.50 0.78 12.26
CA GLU A 26 2.14 0.28 12.42
C GLU A 26 1.73 -0.36 11.09
N VAL A 27 1.42 -1.66 11.08
CA VAL A 27 0.99 -2.37 9.88
C VAL A 27 -0.33 -3.08 10.16
N VAL A 28 -1.36 -2.74 9.41
CA VAL A 28 -2.72 -3.27 9.60
C VAL A 28 -3.32 -3.73 8.28
N HIS A 29 -4.09 -4.81 8.32
CA HIS A 29 -4.89 -5.24 7.18
C HIS A 29 -6.19 -4.45 7.12
N LEU A 30 -6.64 -4.08 5.93
CA LEU A 30 -7.86 -3.30 5.72
C LEU A 30 -9.08 -3.92 6.43
N ARG A 31 -9.29 -5.24 6.30
CA ARG A 31 -10.41 -5.92 6.98
C ARG A 31 -10.29 -5.92 8.50
N ALA A 32 -9.08 -5.95 9.03
CA ALA A 32 -8.86 -5.92 10.47
C ALA A 32 -9.21 -4.55 11.07
N ARG A 33 -9.03 -3.48 10.28
CA ARG A 33 -9.30 -2.11 10.71
C ARG A 33 -10.75 -1.67 10.45
N PHE A 34 -11.26 -1.92 9.26
CA PHE A 34 -12.55 -1.39 8.80
C PHE A 34 -13.67 -2.43 8.70
N GLY A 35 -13.33 -3.72 8.89
CA GLY A 35 -14.24 -4.80 8.57
C GLY A 35 -14.31 -5.12 7.07
N PRO A 36 -15.08 -6.15 6.69
CA PRO A 36 -15.26 -6.53 5.28
C PRO A 36 -16.18 -5.55 4.55
N GLY A 37 -15.87 -5.24 3.28
CA GLY A 37 -16.76 -4.50 2.39
C GLY A 37 -16.81 -2.99 2.59
N VAL A 38 -15.87 -2.41 3.34
CA VAL A 38 -15.66 -0.95 3.38
C VAL A 38 -15.38 -0.42 1.98
N SER A 39 -15.97 0.71 1.61
CA SER A 39 -15.74 1.29 0.29
C SER A 39 -14.40 2.01 0.20
N ASP A 40 -13.84 2.09 -1.01
CA ASP A 40 -12.59 2.82 -1.26
C ASP A 40 -12.66 4.28 -0.80
N ARG A 41 -13.80 4.93 -0.99
CA ARG A 41 -13.99 6.30 -0.54
C ARG A 41 -13.87 6.43 0.98
N GLU A 42 -14.54 5.56 1.73
CA GLU A 42 -14.61 5.65 3.20
C GLU A 42 -13.22 5.46 3.82
N TRP A 43 -12.51 4.39 3.46
CA TRP A 43 -11.20 4.14 4.07
C TRP A 43 -10.16 5.17 3.59
N ILE A 44 -10.21 5.64 2.33
CA ILE A 44 -9.32 6.71 1.86
C ILE A 44 -9.54 7.99 2.65
N GLU A 45 -10.80 8.38 2.88
CA GLU A 45 -11.14 9.60 3.60
C GLU A 45 -10.66 9.57 5.05
N GLU A 46 -10.90 8.47 5.76
CA GLU A 46 -10.47 8.30 7.15
C GLU A 46 -8.94 8.29 7.29
N LEU A 47 -8.24 7.45 6.51
CA LEU A 47 -6.78 7.38 6.57
C LEU A 47 -6.13 8.69 6.12
N SER A 48 -6.73 9.39 5.16
CA SER A 48 -6.29 10.71 4.76
C SER A 48 -6.44 11.71 5.90
N ALA A 49 -7.51 11.66 6.68
CA ALA A 49 -7.73 12.53 7.85
C ALA A 49 -6.76 12.24 9.01
N GLU A 50 -6.27 11.02 9.14
CA GLU A 50 -5.19 10.69 10.09
C GLU A 50 -3.80 11.10 9.60
N GLY A 51 -3.54 10.96 8.29
CA GLY A 51 -2.23 11.22 7.69
C GLY A 51 -1.17 10.17 8.02
N LEU A 52 -0.01 10.28 7.37
CA LEU A 52 1.15 9.37 7.53
C LEU A 52 0.89 7.90 7.14
N TRP A 53 -0.22 7.64 6.45
CA TRP A 53 -0.60 6.34 5.94
C TRP A 53 -0.05 6.11 4.54
N ILE A 54 0.55 4.94 4.36
CA ILE A 54 0.83 4.37 3.04
C ILE A 54 -0.06 3.14 2.82
N VAL A 55 -0.38 2.87 1.57
CA VAL A 55 -1.21 1.74 1.16
C VAL A 55 -0.38 0.80 0.30
N ILE A 56 -0.35 -0.49 0.64
CA ILE A 56 0.19 -1.54 -0.23
C ILE A 56 -0.98 -2.34 -0.79
N SER A 57 -1.10 -2.34 -2.12
CA SER A 57 -2.19 -3.02 -2.83
C SER A 57 -1.67 -3.84 -4.01
N GLY A 58 -2.33 -4.95 -4.31
CA GLY A 58 -2.12 -5.67 -5.56
C GLY A 58 -3.07 -5.25 -6.69
N ASP A 59 -4.13 -4.50 -6.36
CA ASP A 59 -5.11 -4.04 -7.31
C ASP A 59 -4.79 -2.63 -7.81
N ARG A 60 -4.71 -2.48 -9.12
CA ARG A 60 -4.48 -1.20 -9.80
C ARG A 60 -5.78 -0.58 -10.30
N ARG A 61 -6.95 -1.12 -9.95
CA ARG A 61 -8.25 -0.55 -10.33
C ARG A 61 -8.46 0.85 -9.75
N ILE A 62 -7.97 1.09 -8.53
CA ILE A 62 -7.93 2.44 -7.94
C ILE A 62 -7.17 3.44 -8.83
N THR A 63 -6.24 2.96 -9.68
CA THR A 63 -5.52 3.81 -10.64
C THR A 63 -6.26 4.02 -11.96
N ARG A 64 -7.45 3.43 -12.13
CA ARG A 64 -8.20 3.41 -13.40
C ARG A 64 -9.62 3.95 -13.26
N ASN A 65 -10.26 3.72 -12.13
CA ASN A 65 -11.54 4.35 -11.82
C ASN A 65 -11.30 5.84 -11.54
N ARG A 66 -11.85 6.72 -12.38
CA ARG A 66 -11.62 8.17 -12.29
C ARG A 66 -12.02 8.76 -10.94
N VAL A 67 -13.06 8.22 -10.30
CA VAL A 67 -13.56 8.75 -9.02
C VAL A 67 -12.62 8.37 -7.88
N GLU A 68 -12.30 7.08 -7.76
CA GLU A 68 -11.38 6.57 -6.75
C GLU A 68 -9.97 7.13 -6.94
N TYR A 69 -9.49 7.21 -8.19
CA TYR A 69 -8.21 7.83 -8.52
C TYR A 69 -8.18 9.29 -8.10
N ALA A 70 -9.22 10.07 -8.39
CA ALA A 70 -9.29 11.47 -7.98
C ALA A 70 -9.34 11.63 -6.46
N ALA A 71 -10.05 10.74 -5.75
CA ALA A 71 -10.07 10.72 -4.29
C ALA A 71 -8.68 10.42 -3.72
N PHE A 72 -8.01 9.38 -4.21
CA PHE A 72 -6.66 9.02 -3.78
C PHE A 72 -5.65 10.13 -4.08
N ARG A 73 -5.69 10.74 -5.27
CA ARG A 73 -4.81 11.85 -5.66
C ARG A 73 -4.97 13.10 -4.80
N LYS A 74 -6.15 13.33 -4.22
CA LYS A 74 -6.42 14.43 -3.29
C LYS A 74 -6.16 14.06 -1.83
N SER A 75 -5.93 12.79 -1.54
CA SER A 75 -5.69 12.30 -0.19
C SER A 75 -4.27 12.60 0.28
N ARG A 76 -4.03 12.45 1.58
CA ARG A 76 -2.69 12.50 2.18
C ARG A 76 -1.95 11.14 2.14
N LEU A 77 -2.47 10.17 1.39
CA LEU A 77 -1.93 8.82 1.31
C LEU A 77 -0.82 8.70 0.27
N VAL A 78 0.06 7.71 0.45
CA VAL A 78 1.00 7.28 -0.59
C VAL A 78 0.71 5.84 -0.97
N GLY A 79 0.49 5.57 -2.26
CA GLY A 79 0.13 4.25 -2.75
C GLY A 79 1.31 3.48 -3.32
N PHE A 80 1.47 2.21 -2.95
CA PHE A 80 2.46 1.29 -3.48
C PHE A 80 1.76 0.05 -4.03
N PHE A 81 1.88 -0.17 -5.32
CA PHE A 81 1.12 -1.17 -6.05
C PHE A 81 2.01 -2.28 -6.56
N LEU A 82 1.69 -3.54 -6.28
CA LEU A 82 2.42 -4.66 -6.84
C LEU A 82 2.29 -4.64 -8.37
N SER A 83 3.40 -4.83 -9.09
CA SER A 83 3.34 -5.10 -10.53
C SER A 83 2.48 -6.33 -10.83
N LYS A 84 1.86 -6.38 -12.02
CA LYS A 84 0.93 -7.48 -12.39
C LYS A 84 1.55 -8.86 -12.19
N GLY A 85 2.83 -9.02 -12.50
CA GLY A 85 3.57 -10.27 -12.29
C GLY A 85 3.79 -10.57 -10.81
N LEU A 86 4.13 -9.56 -10.01
CA LEU A 86 4.35 -9.71 -8.57
C LEU A 86 3.05 -10.05 -7.83
N TYR A 87 1.94 -9.39 -8.16
CA TYR A 87 0.64 -9.68 -7.56
C TYR A 87 0.18 -11.12 -7.83
N LYS A 88 0.51 -11.68 -9.01
CA LYS A 88 0.22 -13.08 -9.35
C LYS A 88 1.23 -14.08 -8.78
N ALA A 89 2.33 -13.61 -8.21
CA ALA A 89 3.36 -14.49 -7.68
C ALA A 89 2.90 -15.13 -6.35
N PRO A 90 3.50 -16.27 -5.94
CA PRO A 90 3.23 -16.86 -4.65
C PRO A 90 3.46 -15.88 -3.50
N LEU A 91 2.72 -16.07 -2.39
CA LEU A 91 2.76 -15.20 -1.21
C LEU A 91 4.18 -14.90 -0.71
N ILE A 92 5.03 -15.92 -0.63
CA ILE A 92 6.42 -15.77 -0.20
C ILE A 92 7.20 -14.83 -1.13
N LYS A 93 6.95 -14.89 -2.44
CA LYS A 93 7.58 -14.00 -3.41
C LYS A 93 7.07 -12.56 -3.28
N GLN A 94 5.78 -12.38 -2.98
CA GLN A 94 5.23 -11.05 -2.68
C GLN A 94 5.91 -10.46 -1.44
N MET A 95 5.99 -11.24 -0.36
CA MET A 95 6.64 -10.81 0.89
C MET A 95 8.12 -10.48 0.67
N GLU A 96 8.89 -11.37 0.04
CA GLU A 96 10.31 -11.13 -0.26
C GLU A 96 10.49 -9.80 -0.98
N ARG A 97 9.66 -9.53 -1.99
CA ARG A 97 9.82 -8.32 -2.80
C ARG A 97 9.40 -7.05 -2.05
N ILE A 98 8.37 -7.12 -1.21
CA ILE A 98 7.97 -6.01 -0.32
C ILE A 98 9.13 -5.69 0.64
N LEU A 99 9.69 -6.70 1.30
CA LEU A 99 10.80 -6.53 2.24
C LEU A 99 12.05 -5.97 1.55
N ALA A 100 12.42 -6.52 0.40
CA ALA A 100 13.57 -6.05 -0.36
C ALA A 100 13.38 -4.65 -0.98
N LEU A 101 12.16 -4.09 -0.96
CA LEU A 101 11.87 -2.72 -1.34
C LEU A 101 11.54 -1.82 -0.14
N TRP A 102 11.55 -2.35 1.08
CA TRP A 102 11.04 -1.64 2.26
C TRP A 102 11.74 -0.30 2.50
N GLY A 103 13.08 -0.29 2.48
CA GLY A 103 13.85 0.95 2.64
C GLY A 103 13.54 2.00 1.56
N ALA A 104 13.23 1.57 0.33
CA ALA A 104 12.81 2.49 -0.73
C ALA A 104 11.38 2.99 -0.51
N ILE A 105 10.46 2.13 -0.04
CA ILE A 105 9.08 2.51 0.32
C ILE A 105 9.10 3.55 1.43
N GLU A 106 9.86 3.29 2.48
CA GLU A 106 9.99 4.20 3.63
C GLU A 106 10.59 5.54 3.20
N ALA A 107 11.75 5.53 2.54
CA ALA A 107 12.38 6.75 2.07
C ALA A 107 11.46 7.55 1.15
N GLN A 108 10.78 6.89 0.20
CA GLN A 108 9.86 7.56 -0.71
C GLN A 108 8.65 8.14 0.03
N SER A 109 8.11 7.44 1.02
CA SER A 109 6.96 7.91 1.81
C SER A 109 7.23 9.21 2.56
N GLY A 110 8.48 9.43 3.00
CA GLY A 110 8.89 10.67 3.66
C GLY A 110 9.21 11.84 2.71
N LEU A 111 9.47 11.55 1.43
CA LEU A 111 9.89 12.54 0.43
C LEU A 111 8.74 13.11 -0.41
N VAL A 112 7.62 12.38 -0.53
CA VAL A 112 6.56 12.74 -1.47
C VAL A 112 5.37 13.39 -0.80
N ALA A 113 4.69 14.25 -1.56
CA ALA A 113 3.37 14.73 -1.18
C ALA A 113 2.32 13.59 -1.26
N GLY A 114 1.23 13.78 -0.51
CA GLY A 114 0.05 12.93 -0.58
C GLY A 114 -0.51 12.78 -2.00
N GLY A 115 -1.15 11.64 -2.24
CA GLY A 115 -1.68 11.23 -3.53
C GLY A 115 -0.63 10.64 -4.48
N ALA A 116 0.65 10.57 -4.11
CA ALA A 116 1.67 9.91 -4.91
C ALA A 116 1.43 8.39 -4.98
N MET A 117 1.72 7.79 -6.13
CA MET A 117 1.53 6.36 -6.36
C MET A 117 2.75 5.77 -7.07
N PHE A 118 3.14 4.57 -6.65
CA PHE A 118 4.33 3.88 -7.12
C PHE A 118 4.03 2.42 -7.44
N LEU A 119 4.76 1.86 -8.40
CA LEU A 119 4.77 0.44 -8.71
C LEU A 119 5.93 -0.25 -7.99
N LEU A 120 5.66 -1.38 -7.37
CA LEU A 120 6.63 -2.32 -6.84
C LEU A 120 6.99 -3.35 -7.93
N PRO A 121 8.20 -3.24 -8.53
CA PRO A 121 8.62 -4.14 -9.59
C PRO A 121 8.98 -5.53 -9.05
N MET A 122 8.94 -6.53 -9.92
CA MET A 122 9.27 -7.91 -9.56
C MET A 122 10.78 -8.18 -9.41
N LYS A 123 11.64 -7.36 -10.04
CA LYS A 123 13.09 -7.61 -10.15
C LYS A 123 13.98 -6.40 -9.82
N SER A 124 13.46 -5.18 -9.97
CA SER A 124 14.24 -3.95 -9.75
C SER A 124 14.12 -3.49 -8.29
N THR A 125 15.08 -2.69 -7.84
CA THR A 125 15.01 -1.95 -6.56
C THR A 125 14.44 -0.54 -6.74
N LYS A 126 14.30 -0.06 -7.98
CA LYS A 126 13.76 1.27 -8.29
C LYS A 126 12.24 1.21 -8.34
N LEU A 127 11.58 2.07 -7.57
CA LEU A 127 10.13 2.26 -7.63
C LEU A 127 9.78 3.06 -8.88
N GLU A 128 8.70 2.67 -9.57
CA GLU A 128 8.23 3.39 -10.76
C GLU A 128 7.05 4.27 -10.37
N GLN A 129 7.15 5.59 -10.54
CA GLN A 129 6.03 6.49 -10.25
C GLN A 129 4.91 6.29 -11.27
N LEU A 130 3.69 6.07 -10.79
CA LEU A 130 2.49 6.02 -11.62
C LEU A 130 2.01 7.44 -11.90
N LYS A 131 1.79 7.75 -13.17
CA LYS A 131 1.17 8.99 -13.63
C LYS A 131 -0.34 8.88 -13.53
#